data_AF-A0A0J7JZK4-F1
#
_entry.id   AF-A0A0J7JZK4-F1
#
_cell.length_a   1.000
_cell.length_b   1.000
_cell.length_c   1.000
_cell.angle_alpha   90.00
_cell.angle_beta   90.00
_cell.angle_gamma   90.00
#
_symmetry.space_group_name_H-M   'P 1'
#
loop_
_entity.id
_entity.type
_entity.pdbx_description
1 polymer ?
#
loop_
_entity_poly.entity_id
_entity_poly.type
_entity_poly.pdbx_seq_one_letter_code
_entity_poly.pdbx_strand_id
1 'polypeptide(L)'
;MHRNLFMELAFEDPEKFRRCLRMNTALFEDLLNKITPLIQKQNTILRESISPAERLSLTLRHLATGESQKSLRLTYRIGQSTISGIIKEVCVAIFDVLREEYLKMPSCENEWKVVANDFGQRWNFYNCIGAMDGKHFKIDPPLQSGSLYYNYKDSFSVVLLAIVDAHLRFIYVDVVGDEGFPLSTQLLIPYPRDLCSGRKNKRIFNYRLSRARRCSENAFGILGARFQIFRSAMRYDPDDASNIILACCCIHNMLRTEVVGRHMYTPPEFLDQEDELMYQETR
;
A
#
# COMPACT_ATOMS: atom_id res chain seq x y z
N MET A 1 19.22 11.57 27.99
CA MET A 1 19.52 10.15 27.72
C MET A 1 18.20 9.40 27.54
N HIS A 2 17.57 9.52 26.36
CA HIS A 2 16.37 8.75 26.02
C HIS A 2 16.81 7.31 25.71
N ARG A 3 16.83 6.47 26.74
CA ARG A 3 17.00 5.02 26.58
C ARG A 3 15.91 4.51 25.64
N ASN A 4 16.34 3.77 24.63
CA ASN A 4 15.59 3.35 23.48
C ASN A 4 14.40 2.46 23.86
N LEU A 5 13.20 3.04 24.02
CA LEU A 5 11.94 2.29 24.08
C LEU A 5 11.83 1.31 22.90
N PHE A 6 12.46 1.62 21.77
CA PHE A 6 12.48 0.81 20.55
C PHE A 6 13.41 -0.41 20.61
N MET A 7 14.64 -0.25 21.13
CA MET A 7 15.55 -1.39 21.33
C MET A 7 15.02 -2.25 22.49
N GLU A 8 14.49 -1.63 23.55
CA GLU A 8 13.79 -2.37 24.60
C GLU A 8 12.59 -3.14 24.03
N LEU A 9 11.73 -2.55 23.18
CA LEU A 9 10.63 -3.29 22.54
C LEU A 9 11.09 -4.40 21.58
N ALA A 10 12.16 -4.20 20.81
CA ALA A 10 12.69 -5.22 19.90
C ALA A 10 13.32 -6.41 20.63
N PHE A 11 13.94 -6.16 21.80
CA PHE A 11 14.58 -7.18 22.63
C PHE A 11 13.63 -7.81 23.68
N GLU A 12 12.69 -7.06 24.24
CA GLU A 12 11.76 -7.51 25.29
C GLU A 12 10.51 -8.21 24.72
N ASP A 13 9.98 -7.77 23.57
CA ASP A 13 8.75 -8.32 22.99
C ASP A 13 8.72 -8.19 21.45
N PRO A 14 9.37 -9.12 20.73
CA PRO A 14 9.37 -9.18 19.27
C PRO A 14 7.97 -9.21 18.65
N GLU A 15 6.97 -9.78 19.36
CA GLU A 15 5.59 -9.85 18.89
C GLU A 15 4.89 -8.49 18.97
N LYS A 16 5.12 -7.73 20.04
CA LYS A 16 4.60 -6.35 20.16
C LYS A 16 5.27 -5.40 19.18
N PHE A 17 6.56 -5.56 18.92
CA PHE A 17 7.28 -4.84 17.86
C PHE A 17 6.63 -5.10 16.49
N ARG A 18 6.41 -6.37 16.15
CA ARG A 18 5.72 -6.79 14.92
C ARG A 18 4.30 -6.25 14.85
N ARG A 19 3.56 -6.25 15.96
CA ARG A 19 2.19 -5.74 15.99
C ARG A 19 2.13 -4.22 15.81
N CYS A 20 3.13 -3.48 16.29
CA CYS A 20 3.15 -2.02 16.17
C CYS A 20 3.69 -1.54 14.82
N LEU A 21 4.63 -2.26 14.20
CA LEU A 21 5.34 -1.80 12.99
C LEU A 21 5.02 -2.63 11.75
N ARG A 22 4.33 -3.76 11.91
CA ARG A 22 3.94 -4.72 10.84
C ARG A 22 5.11 -5.31 10.05
N MET A 23 6.33 -5.22 10.58
CA MET A 23 7.55 -5.77 9.99
C MET A 23 8.41 -6.47 11.05
N ASN A 24 9.30 -7.35 10.59
CA ASN A 24 10.29 -8.00 11.44
C ASN A 24 11.51 -7.07 11.66
N THR A 25 12.37 -7.40 12.62
CA THR A 25 13.54 -6.58 12.96
C THR A 25 14.54 -6.49 11.80
N ALA A 26 14.75 -7.58 11.04
CA ALA A 26 15.68 -7.61 9.92
C ALA A 26 15.29 -6.65 8.78
N LEU A 27 14.01 -6.63 8.40
CA LEU A 27 13.45 -5.70 7.41
C LEU A 27 13.48 -4.26 7.91
N PHE A 28 13.24 -4.06 9.21
CA PHE A 28 13.36 -2.73 9.79
C PHE A 28 14.80 -2.22 9.70
N GLU A 29 15.79 -3.06 10.03
CA GLU A 29 17.20 -2.71 9.94
C GLU A 29 17.65 -2.48 8.49
N ASP A 30 17.21 -3.30 7.53
CA ASP A 30 17.48 -3.08 6.11
C ASP A 30 16.90 -1.73 5.64
N LEU A 31 15.62 -1.48 5.93
CA LEU A 31 14.98 -0.21 5.59
C LEU A 31 15.68 0.97 6.26
N LEU A 32 16.02 0.84 7.55
CA LEU A 32 16.73 1.88 8.30
C LEU A 32 18.08 2.20 7.65
N ASN A 33 18.86 1.19 7.29
CA ASN A 33 20.16 1.39 6.64
C ASN A 33 20.01 2.13 5.31
N LYS A 34 18.99 1.78 4.51
CA LYS A 34 18.76 2.42 3.22
C LYS A 34 18.30 3.89 3.34
N ILE A 35 17.44 4.22 4.30
CA ILE A 35 16.90 5.59 4.45
C ILE A 35 17.75 6.51 5.33
N THR A 36 18.61 5.96 6.20
CA THR A 36 19.42 6.75 7.16
C THR A 36 20.16 7.92 6.50
N PRO A 37 20.79 7.77 5.31
CA PRO A 37 21.45 8.88 4.64
C PRO A 37 20.54 10.08 4.32
N LEU A 38 19.23 9.86 4.17
CA LEU A 38 18.25 10.88 3.79
C LEU A 38 17.62 11.57 5.02
N ILE A 39 17.51 10.86 6.14
CA ILE A 39 16.75 11.34 7.32
C ILE A 39 17.63 11.71 8.53
N GLN A 40 18.94 11.44 8.46
CA GLN A 40 19.89 11.79 9.51
C GLN A 40 19.94 13.31 9.71
N LYS A 41 19.77 13.76 10.96
CA LYS A 41 19.97 15.16 11.34
C LYS A 41 21.27 15.33 12.13
N GLN A 42 21.78 16.55 12.13
CA GLN A 42 22.99 16.90 12.88
C GLN A 42 22.65 17.26 14.32
N ASN A 43 23.50 16.83 15.25
CA ASN A 43 23.42 17.25 16.63
C ASN A 43 23.85 18.72 16.75
N THR A 44 23.16 19.48 17.59
CA THR A 44 23.55 20.86 17.90
C THR A 44 24.04 20.94 19.34
N ILE A 45 24.71 22.05 19.66
CA ILE A 45 25.19 22.32 21.02
C ILE A 45 24.03 22.35 22.04
N LEU A 46 22.84 22.76 21.59
CA LEU A 46 21.66 22.92 22.45
C LEU A 46 20.87 21.63 22.65
N ARG A 47 20.91 20.69 21.69
CA ARG A 47 20.18 19.43 21.77
C ARG A 47 20.74 18.35 20.84
N GLU A 48 20.66 17.12 21.30
CA GLU A 48 20.80 15.95 20.44
C GLU A 48 19.63 15.89 19.45
N SER A 49 19.93 15.49 18.23
CA SER A 49 18.92 15.28 17.20
C SER A 49 18.19 13.96 17.43
N ILE A 50 16.94 13.88 16.95
CA ILE A 50 16.15 12.65 17.01
C ILE A 50 16.79 11.64 16.04
N SER A 51 17.10 10.45 16.54
CA SER A 51 17.83 9.44 15.75
C SER A 51 17.04 8.96 14.53
N PRO A 52 17.70 8.52 13.44
CA PRO A 52 17.04 7.93 12.28
C PRO A 52 16.09 6.78 12.64
N ALA A 53 16.51 5.90 13.56
CA ALA A 53 15.70 4.77 14.03
C ALA A 53 14.41 5.23 14.73
N GLU A 54 14.50 6.26 15.58
CA GLU A 54 13.34 6.82 16.26
C GLU A 54 12.39 7.53 15.27
N ARG A 55 12.93 8.25 14.28
CA ARG A 55 12.16 8.90 13.21
C ARG A 55 11.40 7.87 12.35
N LEU A 56 12.07 6.79 11.97
CA LEU A 56 11.48 5.70 11.18
C LEU A 56 10.40 4.96 11.99
N SER A 57 10.72 4.54 13.21
CA SER A 57 9.78 3.80 14.06
C SER A 57 8.52 4.58 14.39
N LEU A 58 8.66 5.88 14.66
CA LEU A 58 7.53 6.79 14.86
C LEU A 58 6.63 6.85 13.63
N THR A 59 7.22 6.94 12.44
CA THR A 59 6.48 7.05 11.18
C THR A 59 5.77 5.74 10.87
N LEU A 60 6.48 4.60 10.92
CA LEU A 60 5.89 3.28 10.69
C LEU A 60 4.77 2.98 11.68
N ARG A 61 4.93 3.34 12.96
CA ARG A 61 3.85 3.20 13.95
C ARG A 61 2.64 4.04 13.56
N HIS A 62 2.83 5.30 13.16
CA HIS A 62 1.74 6.15 12.72
C HIS A 62 0.96 5.55 11.53
N LEU A 63 1.68 5.07 10.52
CA LEU A 63 1.08 4.44 9.34
C LEU A 63 0.33 3.14 9.69
N ALA A 64 0.93 2.30 10.53
CA ALA A 64 0.41 0.98 10.89
C ALA A 64 -0.80 1.03 11.83
N THR A 65 -0.82 1.94 12.80
CA THR A 65 -1.88 2.01 13.83
C THR A 65 -2.91 3.11 13.57
N GLY A 66 -2.59 4.10 12.72
CA GLY A 66 -3.43 5.27 12.54
C GLY A 66 -3.53 6.16 13.79
N GLU A 67 -2.65 5.98 14.79
CA GLU A 67 -2.63 6.81 16.00
C GLU A 67 -2.45 8.29 15.63
N SER A 68 -3.24 9.17 16.22
CA SER A 68 -3.12 10.61 15.96
C SER A 68 -1.75 11.16 16.39
N GLN A 69 -1.27 12.20 15.71
CA GLN A 69 -0.03 12.89 16.09
C GLN A 69 -0.08 13.46 17.53
N LYS A 70 -1.28 13.76 18.06
CA LYS A 70 -1.49 14.17 19.45
C LYS A 70 -1.15 13.04 20.43
N SER A 71 -1.54 11.81 20.11
CA SER A 71 -1.19 10.61 20.88
C SER A 71 0.32 10.36 20.82
N LEU A 72 0.88 10.37 19.61
CA LEU A 72 2.32 10.14 19.40
C LEU A 72 3.20 11.17 20.11
N ARG A 73 2.75 12.43 20.20
CA ARG A 73 3.43 13.48 21.01
C ARG A 73 3.60 13.05 22.46
N LEU A 74 2.58 12.45 23.08
CA LEU A 74 2.66 12.01 24.47
C LEU A 74 3.56 10.79 24.62
N THR A 75 3.50 9.85 23.66
CA THR A 75 4.29 8.61 23.70
C THR A 75 5.78 8.86 23.46
N TYR A 76 6.13 9.60 22.40
CA TYR A 76 7.52 9.86 22.04
C TYR A 76 8.09 11.12 22.71
N ARG A 77 7.25 11.94 23.35
CA ARG A 77 7.63 13.24 23.93
C ARG A 77 8.22 14.21 22.91
N ILE A 78 7.80 14.10 21.65
CA ILE A 78 8.21 14.96 20.54
C ILE A 78 7.08 15.94 20.22
N GLY A 79 7.40 17.21 19.96
CA GLY A 79 6.42 18.23 19.58
C GLY A 79 5.63 17.85 18.33
N GLN A 80 4.33 18.18 18.28
CA GLN A 80 3.44 17.76 17.19
C GLN A 80 3.90 18.26 15.81
N SER A 81 4.40 19.50 15.72
CA SER A 81 4.95 20.05 14.48
C SER A 81 6.18 19.27 13.99
N THR A 82 7.05 18.87 14.92
CA THR A 82 8.22 18.03 14.63
C THR A 82 7.81 16.63 14.19
N ILE A 83 6.80 16.03 14.83
CA ILE A 83 6.23 14.74 14.42
C ILE A 83 5.69 14.82 12.99
N SER A 84 4.91 15.85 12.68
CA SER A 84 4.38 16.07 11.34
C SER A 84 5.50 16.16 10.29
N GLY A 85 6.54 16.97 10.57
CA GLY A 85 7.70 17.09 9.69
C GLY A 85 8.47 15.78 9.51
N ILE A 86 8.63 14.99 10.59
CA ILE A 86 9.26 13.66 10.53
C ILE A 86 8.48 12.72 9.63
N ILE A 87 7.16 12.62 9.81
CA ILE A 87 6.32 11.71 9.03
C ILE A 87 6.42 12.02 7.54
N LYS A 88 6.31 13.30 7.17
CA LYS A 88 6.42 13.77 5.78
C LYS A 88 7.78 13.42 5.18
N GLU A 89 8.86 13.80 5.86
CA GLU A 89 10.24 13.56 5.40
C GLU A 89 10.56 12.06 5.26
N VAL A 90 10.14 11.25 6.24
CA VAL A 90 10.38 9.81 6.22
C VAL A 90 9.55 9.12 5.13
N CYS A 91 8.30 9.52 4.88
CA CYS A 91 7.51 8.92 3.80
C CYS A 91 8.13 9.17 2.42
N VAL A 92 8.62 10.39 2.17
CA VAL A 92 9.35 10.73 0.93
C VAL A 92 10.60 9.87 0.82
N ALA A 93 11.42 9.80 1.87
CA ALA A 93 12.64 9.00 1.88
C ALA A 93 12.37 7.49 1.65
N ILE A 94 11.30 6.95 2.22
CA ILE A 94 10.89 5.56 1.99
C ILE A 94 10.52 5.35 0.53
N PHE A 95 9.73 6.25 -0.06
CA PHE A 95 9.34 6.14 -1.46
C PHE A 95 10.56 6.21 -2.38
N ASP A 96 11.44 7.19 -2.20
CA ASP A 96 12.64 7.39 -3.04
C ASP A 96 13.56 6.18 -3.04
N VAL A 97 13.74 5.55 -1.87
CA VAL A 97 14.63 4.40 -1.71
C VAL A 97 14.02 3.10 -2.22
N LEU A 98 12.72 2.88 -2.00
CA LEU A 98 12.09 1.59 -2.27
C LEU A 98 11.45 1.50 -3.66
N ARG A 99 11.10 2.61 -4.30
CA ARG A 99 10.36 2.61 -5.58
C ARG A 99 11.05 1.81 -6.68
N GLU A 100 12.36 1.95 -6.83
CA GLU A 100 13.11 1.31 -7.92
C GLU A 100 13.20 -0.21 -7.75
N GLU A 101 13.26 -0.68 -6.49
CA GLU A 101 13.39 -2.10 -6.16
C GLU A 101 12.03 -2.80 -6.09
N TYR A 102 11.02 -2.14 -5.49
CA TYR A 102 9.75 -2.77 -5.13
C TYR A 102 8.57 -2.34 -5.99
N LEU A 103 8.65 -1.25 -6.75
CA LEU A 103 7.55 -0.70 -7.55
C LEU A 103 7.95 -0.63 -9.03
N LYS A 104 8.48 -1.74 -9.54
CA LYS A 104 9.04 -1.81 -10.89
C LYS A 104 8.01 -2.33 -11.89
N MET A 105 7.73 -1.51 -12.90
CA MET A 105 6.96 -1.93 -14.07
C MET A 105 7.82 -2.83 -14.97
N PRO A 106 7.31 -4.00 -15.42
CA PRO A 106 8.02 -4.84 -16.36
C PRO A 106 8.44 -4.06 -17.61
N SER A 107 9.73 -4.11 -17.92
CA SER A 107 10.33 -3.29 -18.98
C SER A 107 10.60 -4.07 -20.26
N CYS A 108 10.59 -5.41 -20.20
CA CYS A 108 10.84 -6.27 -21.35
C CYS A 108 9.74 -7.33 -21.53
N GLU A 109 9.61 -7.84 -22.76
CA GLU A 109 8.60 -8.85 -23.12
C GLU A 109 8.69 -10.12 -22.25
N ASN A 110 9.90 -10.53 -21.88
CA ASN A 110 10.10 -11.71 -21.04
C ASN A 110 9.53 -11.52 -19.63
N GLU A 111 9.72 -10.35 -19.01
CA GLU A 111 9.12 -10.04 -17.71
C GLU A 111 7.59 -10.00 -17.82
N TRP A 112 7.03 -9.42 -18.89
CA TRP A 112 5.57 -9.44 -19.14
C TRP A 112 5.02 -10.86 -19.32
N LYS A 113 5.75 -11.75 -19.99
CA LYS A 113 5.38 -13.17 -20.14
C LYS A 113 5.35 -13.88 -18.79
N VAL A 114 6.27 -13.56 -17.87
CA VAL A 114 6.26 -14.11 -16.50
C VAL A 114 4.97 -13.68 -15.78
N VAL A 115 4.61 -12.39 -15.82
CA VAL A 115 3.36 -11.90 -15.21
C VAL A 115 2.14 -12.60 -15.81
N ALA A 116 2.07 -12.70 -17.15
CA ALA A 116 0.99 -13.39 -17.84
C ALA A 116 0.86 -14.88 -17.47
N ASN A 117 1.99 -15.56 -17.31
CA ASN A 117 2.02 -16.94 -16.85
C ASN A 117 1.54 -17.06 -15.40
N ASP A 118 1.97 -16.17 -14.51
CA ASP A 118 1.56 -16.19 -13.10
C ASP A 118 0.05 -15.97 -12.95
N PHE A 119 -0.56 -15.08 -13.75
CA PHE A 119 -2.02 -14.94 -13.82
C PHE A 119 -2.72 -16.19 -14.37
N GLY A 120 -2.11 -16.84 -15.38
CA GLY A 120 -2.59 -18.12 -15.90
C GLY A 120 -2.61 -19.22 -14.83
N GLN A 121 -1.52 -19.36 -14.08
CA GLN A 121 -1.38 -20.41 -13.06
C GLN A 121 -2.23 -20.16 -11.81
N ARG A 122 -2.24 -18.94 -11.28
CA ARG A 122 -2.94 -18.61 -10.02
C ARG A 122 -4.42 -18.31 -10.21
N TRP A 123 -4.76 -17.60 -11.27
CA TRP A 123 -6.09 -17.02 -11.47
C TRP A 123 -6.83 -17.60 -12.68
N ASN A 124 -6.21 -18.56 -13.39
CA ASN A 124 -6.75 -19.16 -14.61
C ASN A 124 -7.10 -18.12 -15.69
N PHE A 125 -6.30 -17.06 -15.78
CA PHE A 125 -6.49 -15.96 -16.72
C PHE A 125 -5.19 -15.66 -17.48
N TYR A 126 -4.90 -16.51 -18.46
CA TYR A 126 -3.72 -16.39 -19.32
C TYR A 126 -3.72 -15.10 -20.14
N ASN A 127 -2.52 -14.64 -20.51
CA ASN A 127 -2.28 -13.39 -21.25
C ASN A 127 -2.67 -12.10 -20.50
N CYS A 128 -3.01 -12.20 -19.21
CA CYS A 128 -3.26 -11.04 -18.36
C CYS A 128 -1.94 -10.49 -17.81
N ILE A 129 -1.64 -9.24 -18.13
CA ILE A 129 -0.40 -8.59 -17.71
C ILE A 129 -0.55 -7.75 -16.44
N GLY A 130 -1.75 -7.68 -15.87
CA GLY A 130 -2.01 -6.90 -14.66
C GLY A 130 -3.49 -6.70 -14.40
N ALA A 131 -3.84 -6.55 -13.13
CA ALA A 131 -5.16 -6.14 -12.69
C ALA A 131 -5.12 -4.66 -12.30
N MET A 132 -5.89 -3.83 -12.99
CA MET A 132 -5.93 -2.38 -12.75
C MET A 132 -7.18 -2.00 -11.98
N ASP A 133 -7.02 -1.19 -10.93
CA ASP A 133 -8.13 -0.64 -10.16
C ASP A 133 -7.76 0.70 -9.51
N GLY A 134 -8.77 1.49 -9.18
CA GLY A 134 -8.64 2.80 -8.54
C GLY A 134 -9.19 2.79 -7.12
N LYS A 135 -8.47 3.40 -6.17
CA LYS A 135 -8.91 3.53 -4.78
C LYS A 135 -8.93 4.97 -4.31
N HIS A 136 -10.07 5.36 -3.72
CA HIS A 136 -10.21 6.64 -3.01
C HIS A 136 -9.65 6.53 -1.60
N PHE A 137 -8.65 7.34 -1.28
CA PHE A 137 -8.13 7.55 0.07
C PHE A 137 -8.69 8.85 0.63
N LYS A 138 -9.45 8.75 1.73
CA LYS A 138 -10.12 9.91 2.33
C LYS A 138 -9.11 10.88 2.93
N ILE A 139 -9.26 12.16 2.65
CA ILE A 139 -8.51 13.25 3.25
C ILE A 139 -9.49 14.23 3.91
N ASP A 140 -9.02 14.98 4.90
CA ASP A 140 -9.77 16.13 5.39
C ASP A 140 -9.88 17.19 4.27
N PRO A 141 -10.97 17.98 4.23
CA PRO A 141 -11.16 19.02 3.23
C PRO A 141 -9.94 19.96 3.18
N PRO A 142 -9.24 20.05 2.04
CA PRO A 142 -8.13 20.99 1.92
C PRO A 142 -8.65 22.43 1.94
N LEU A 143 -7.87 23.33 2.53
CA LEU A 143 -8.22 24.75 2.56
C LEU A 143 -8.32 25.28 1.13
N GLN A 144 -9.44 25.95 0.81
CA GLN A 144 -9.66 26.61 -0.48
C GLN A 144 -9.65 25.69 -1.72
N SER A 145 -9.87 24.37 -1.57
CA SER A 145 -9.78 23.44 -2.70
C SER A 145 -11.02 23.37 -3.61
N GLY A 146 -12.12 24.04 -3.25
CA GLY A 146 -13.39 23.88 -3.95
C GLY A 146 -13.79 22.40 -4.07
N SER A 147 -14.14 21.97 -5.29
CA SER A 147 -14.49 20.59 -5.60
C SER A 147 -13.33 19.71 -6.07
N LEU A 148 -12.10 20.21 -6.14
CA LEU A 148 -10.96 19.55 -6.81
C LEU A 148 -10.64 18.15 -6.22
N TYR A 149 -10.93 17.95 -4.93
CA TYR A 149 -10.79 16.66 -4.24
C TYR A 149 -12.12 16.10 -3.75
N TYR A 150 -13.24 16.76 -4.08
CA TYR A 150 -14.57 16.38 -3.63
C TYR A 150 -15.12 15.30 -4.56
N ASN A 151 -15.24 14.08 -4.05
CA ASN A 151 -15.78 12.97 -4.81
C ASN A 151 -17.33 12.97 -4.78
N TYR A 152 -17.92 12.24 -5.73
CA TYR A 152 -19.37 12.06 -5.86
C TYR A 152 -20.06 11.36 -4.66
N LYS A 153 -19.29 10.89 -3.65
CA LYS A 153 -19.78 10.30 -2.40
C LYS A 153 -19.73 11.30 -1.23
N ASP A 154 -19.78 12.59 -1.52
CA ASP A 154 -19.76 13.69 -0.55
C ASP A 154 -18.55 13.65 0.42
N SER A 155 -17.37 13.26 -0.09
CA SER A 155 -16.15 13.22 0.73
C SER A 155 -14.93 13.71 -0.05
N PHE A 156 -13.93 14.22 0.67
CA PHE A 156 -12.67 14.61 0.05
C PHE A 156 -11.72 13.40 -0.03
N SER A 157 -11.11 13.16 -1.18
CA SER A 157 -10.22 12.01 -1.37
C SER A 157 -9.16 12.24 -2.43
N VAL A 158 -8.00 11.62 -2.21
CA VAL A 158 -6.97 11.40 -3.22
C VAL A 158 -7.23 10.05 -3.89
N VAL A 159 -7.16 9.99 -5.23
CA VAL A 159 -7.37 8.74 -5.98
C VAL A 159 -6.03 8.14 -6.33
N LEU A 160 -5.81 6.88 -5.95
CA LEU A 160 -4.69 6.09 -6.42
C LEU A 160 -5.18 5.13 -7.49
N LEU A 161 -4.66 5.24 -8.71
CA LEU A 161 -4.75 4.17 -9.69
C LEU A 161 -3.55 3.24 -9.51
N ALA A 162 -3.79 1.94 -9.52
CA ALA A 162 -2.70 0.98 -9.47
C ALA A 162 -2.93 -0.20 -10.41
N ILE A 163 -1.82 -0.77 -10.89
CA ILE A 163 -1.76 -2.07 -11.55
C ILE A 163 -1.09 -3.04 -10.59
N VAL A 164 -1.72 -4.19 -10.42
CA VAL A 164 -1.31 -5.23 -9.48
C VAL A 164 -1.02 -6.53 -10.24
N ASP A 165 0.04 -7.23 -9.84
CA ASP A 165 0.39 -8.54 -10.39
C ASP A 165 -0.42 -9.69 -9.75
N ALA A 166 -0.23 -10.90 -10.28
CA ALA A 166 -0.88 -12.10 -9.77
C ALA A 166 -0.50 -12.46 -8.31
N HIS A 167 0.55 -11.84 -7.76
CA HIS A 167 1.01 -11.99 -6.38
C HIS A 167 0.61 -10.80 -5.52
N LEU A 168 -0.39 -10.03 -5.92
CA LEU A 168 -0.93 -8.91 -5.15
C LEU A 168 0.09 -7.80 -4.87
N ARG A 169 1.14 -7.67 -5.69
CA ARG A 169 2.13 -6.60 -5.59
C ARG A 169 1.79 -5.51 -6.58
N PHE A 170 1.97 -4.26 -6.19
CA PHE A 170 1.81 -3.11 -7.08
C PHE A 170 2.98 -3.06 -8.06
N ILE A 171 2.72 -3.12 -9.37
CA ILE A 171 3.75 -2.98 -10.43
C ILE A 171 3.76 -1.58 -11.04
N TYR A 172 2.66 -0.85 -10.87
CA TYR A 172 2.51 0.54 -11.27
C TYR A 172 1.51 1.20 -10.31
N VAL A 173 1.79 2.44 -9.93
CA VAL A 173 0.86 3.28 -9.15
C VAL A 173 0.97 4.70 -9.66
N ASP A 174 -0.16 5.39 -9.65
CA ASP A 174 -0.26 6.78 -10.04
C ASP A 174 -1.31 7.47 -9.18
N VAL A 175 -0.95 8.62 -8.61
CA VAL A 175 -1.85 9.39 -7.76
C VAL A 175 -2.54 10.43 -8.64
N VAL A 176 -3.80 10.17 -8.97
CA VAL A 176 -4.56 11.01 -9.88
C VAL A 176 -5.26 12.10 -9.08
N GLY A 177 -4.74 13.32 -9.23
CA GLY A 177 -5.29 14.55 -8.66
C GLY A 177 -5.93 15.50 -9.68
N ASP A 178 -5.95 15.16 -10.96
CA ASP A 178 -6.53 16.00 -12.01
C ASP A 178 -7.00 15.14 -13.19
N GLU A 179 -7.96 15.65 -13.99
CA GLU A 179 -8.55 14.96 -15.14
C GLU A 179 -7.52 14.17 -15.96
N GLY A 180 -7.58 12.83 -15.97
CA GLY A 180 -6.61 12.08 -16.75
C GLY A 180 -6.70 10.57 -16.72
N PHE A 181 -7.58 10.00 -17.55
CA PHE A 181 -7.25 8.75 -18.24
C PHE A 181 -7.69 8.84 -19.71
N PRO A 182 -6.75 8.82 -20.68
CA PRO A 182 -7.13 8.49 -22.04
C PRO A 182 -7.56 7.02 -22.10
N LEU A 183 -8.64 6.75 -22.84
CA LEU A 183 -9.11 5.39 -23.13
C LEU A 183 -7.98 4.56 -23.75
N SER A 184 -7.50 3.55 -23.01
CA SER A 184 -6.55 2.57 -23.52
C SER A 184 -7.28 1.44 -24.25
N THR A 185 -6.81 1.12 -25.46
CA THR A 185 -7.33 0.01 -26.29
C THR A 185 -7.00 -1.37 -25.71
N GLN A 186 -6.22 -1.45 -24.63
CA GLN A 186 -5.81 -2.69 -23.96
C GLN A 186 -6.66 -3.01 -22.72
N LEU A 187 -7.71 -2.23 -22.45
CA LEU A 187 -8.61 -2.45 -21.30
C LEU A 187 -9.67 -3.51 -21.63
N LEU A 188 -9.70 -4.59 -20.85
CA LEU A 188 -10.74 -5.61 -20.95
C LEU A 188 -11.92 -5.28 -20.02
N ILE A 189 -13.12 -5.21 -20.59
CA ILE A 189 -14.38 -5.07 -19.85
C ILE A 189 -15.19 -6.38 -19.91
N PRO A 190 -15.99 -6.70 -18.88
CA PRO A 190 -16.84 -7.89 -18.91
C PRO A 190 -17.90 -7.78 -20.01
N TYR A 191 -18.31 -8.91 -20.58
CA TYR A 191 -19.48 -8.97 -21.45
C TYR A 191 -20.76 -8.59 -20.67
N PRO A 192 -21.67 -7.80 -21.25
CA PRO A 192 -22.99 -7.53 -20.66
C PRO A 192 -23.73 -8.80 -20.27
N ARG A 193 -24.46 -8.76 -19.13
CA ARG A 193 -25.16 -9.94 -18.58
C ARG A 193 -26.18 -10.51 -19.57
N ASP A 194 -26.85 -9.66 -20.33
CA ASP A 194 -27.86 -10.05 -21.32
C ASP A 194 -27.24 -10.88 -22.47
N LEU A 195 -25.97 -10.64 -22.80
CA LEU A 195 -25.22 -11.40 -23.80
C LEU A 195 -24.63 -12.71 -23.26
N CYS A 196 -24.73 -12.95 -21.96
CA CYS A 196 -24.24 -14.15 -21.28
C CYS A 196 -25.31 -15.25 -21.17
N SER A 197 -26.59 -14.91 -21.32
CA SER A 197 -27.70 -15.86 -21.35
C SER A 197 -27.53 -16.85 -22.52
N GLY A 198 -27.34 -18.13 -22.20
CA GLY A 198 -27.19 -19.22 -23.18
C GLY A 198 -25.79 -19.42 -23.80
N ARG A 199 -24.78 -18.60 -23.48
CA ARG A 199 -23.42 -18.72 -24.06
C ARG A 199 -22.36 -19.00 -22.99
N LYS A 200 -22.08 -20.29 -22.74
CA LYS A 200 -21.14 -20.79 -21.71
C LYS A 200 -19.76 -20.11 -21.75
N ASN A 201 -19.20 -19.90 -22.94
CA ASN A 201 -17.86 -19.29 -23.08
C ASN A 201 -17.79 -17.85 -22.58
N LYS A 202 -18.84 -17.04 -22.76
CA LYS A 202 -18.89 -15.65 -22.27
C LYS A 202 -19.01 -15.59 -20.75
N ARG A 203 -19.78 -16.50 -20.15
CA ARG A 203 -19.86 -16.67 -18.69
C ARG A 203 -18.51 -17.07 -18.10
N ILE A 204 -17.82 -18.04 -18.71
CA ILE A 204 -16.48 -18.48 -18.30
C ILE A 204 -15.48 -17.32 -18.40
N PHE A 205 -15.51 -16.54 -19.49
CA PHE A 205 -14.64 -15.37 -19.63
C PHE A 205 -14.90 -14.32 -18.53
N ASN A 206 -16.15 -13.91 -18.34
CA ASN A 206 -16.51 -12.92 -17.30
C ASN A 206 -16.10 -13.37 -15.90
N TYR A 207 -16.26 -14.66 -15.61
CA TYR A 207 -15.82 -15.26 -14.35
C TYR A 207 -14.30 -15.16 -14.19
N ARG A 208 -13.51 -15.54 -15.21
CA ARG A 208 -12.04 -15.44 -15.16
C ARG A 208 -11.56 -13.99 -15.08
N LEU A 209 -12.21 -13.07 -15.79
CA LEU A 209 -11.91 -11.64 -15.69
C LEU A 209 -12.19 -11.11 -14.28
N SER A 210 -13.31 -11.50 -13.66
CA SER A 210 -13.62 -11.14 -12.27
C SER A 210 -12.59 -11.70 -11.27
N ARG A 211 -12.08 -12.92 -11.51
CA ARG A 211 -10.97 -13.49 -10.71
C ARG A 211 -9.69 -12.67 -10.82
N ALA A 212 -9.31 -12.28 -12.04
CA ALA A 212 -8.12 -11.45 -12.23
C ALA A 212 -8.29 -10.08 -11.54
N ARG A 213 -9.46 -9.44 -11.67
CA ARG A 213 -9.77 -8.16 -11.00
C ARG A 213 -9.73 -8.23 -9.48
N ARG A 214 -10.05 -9.38 -8.87
CA ARG A 214 -9.89 -9.58 -7.42
C ARG A 214 -8.45 -9.38 -6.94
N CYS A 215 -7.44 -9.48 -7.80
CA CYS A 215 -6.05 -9.23 -7.41
C CYS A 215 -5.86 -7.79 -6.93
N SER A 216 -6.37 -6.82 -7.67
CA SER A 216 -6.25 -5.41 -7.31
C SER A 216 -7.13 -5.07 -6.10
N GLU A 217 -8.34 -5.62 -6.02
CA GLU A 217 -9.24 -5.46 -4.87
C GLU A 217 -8.61 -6.01 -3.57
N ASN A 218 -8.05 -7.23 -3.63
CA ASN A 218 -7.35 -7.85 -2.49
C ASN A 218 -6.10 -7.06 -2.09
N ALA A 219 -5.28 -6.61 -3.04
CA ALA A 219 -4.10 -5.81 -2.73
C ALA A 219 -4.47 -4.52 -1.99
N PHE A 220 -5.49 -3.82 -2.46
CA PHE A 220 -6.03 -2.63 -1.80
C PHE A 220 -6.70 -2.92 -0.44
N GLY A 221 -7.33 -4.09 -0.29
CA GLY A 221 -7.91 -4.56 0.96
C GLY A 221 -6.82 -4.81 2.01
N ILE A 222 -5.77 -5.54 1.65
CA ILE A 222 -4.60 -5.80 2.50
C ILE A 222 -3.92 -4.49 2.89
N LEU A 223 -3.70 -3.59 1.93
CA LEU A 223 -3.09 -2.28 2.17
C LEU A 223 -3.87 -1.51 3.26
N GLY A 224 -5.19 -1.39 3.12
CA GLY A 224 -6.04 -0.71 4.11
C GLY A 224 -6.13 -1.42 5.47
N ALA A 225 -6.04 -2.75 5.49
CA ALA A 225 -6.09 -3.51 6.72
C ALA A 225 -4.77 -3.43 7.51
N ARG A 226 -3.64 -3.30 6.80
CA ARG A 226 -2.30 -3.22 7.38
C ARG A 226 -1.88 -1.81 7.78
N PHE A 227 -2.29 -0.82 6.98
CA PHE A 227 -2.03 0.59 7.25
C PHE A 227 -3.31 1.26 7.72
N GLN A 228 -3.52 1.23 9.04
CA GLN A 228 -4.74 1.73 9.66
C GLN A 228 -4.93 3.24 9.52
N ILE A 229 -3.88 3.98 9.12
CA ILE A 229 -4.00 5.39 8.73
C ILE A 229 -5.07 5.63 7.66
N PHE A 230 -5.35 4.64 6.80
CA PHE A 230 -6.35 4.73 5.75
C PHE A 230 -7.78 4.43 6.21
N ARG A 231 -8.00 4.03 7.47
CA ARG A 231 -9.35 3.73 7.99
C ARG A 231 -10.17 4.99 8.27
N SER A 232 -9.49 6.10 8.55
CA SER A 232 -10.09 7.42 8.78
C SER A 232 -9.62 8.41 7.73
N ALA A 233 -10.29 9.56 7.63
CA ALA A 233 -9.80 10.66 6.82
C ALA A 233 -8.42 11.11 7.32
N MET A 234 -7.47 11.18 6.39
CA MET A 234 -6.11 11.63 6.65
C MET A 234 -6.08 13.15 6.82
N ARG A 235 -5.47 13.60 7.92
CA ARG A 235 -5.31 15.03 8.22
C ARG A 235 -4.04 15.60 7.62
N TYR A 236 -3.85 15.36 6.33
CA TYR A 236 -2.71 15.81 5.55
C TYR A 236 -3.24 16.54 4.32
N ASP A 237 -2.47 17.49 3.82
CA ASP A 237 -2.70 18.08 2.51
C ASP A 237 -2.56 17.00 1.41
N PRO A 238 -3.13 17.24 0.21
CA PRO A 238 -3.15 16.25 -0.87
C PRO A 238 -1.75 15.74 -1.27
N ASP A 239 -0.74 16.61 -1.31
CA ASP A 239 0.62 16.25 -1.70
C ASP A 239 1.25 15.31 -0.67
N ASP A 240 1.15 15.65 0.61
CA ASP A 240 1.65 14.79 1.68
C ASP A 240 0.86 13.48 1.83
N ALA A 241 -0.46 13.53 1.61
CA ALA A 241 -1.28 12.33 1.55
C ALA A 241 -0.83 11.39 0.42
N SER A 242 -0.48 11.96 -0.75
CA SER A 242 0.04 11.22 -1.89
C SER A 242 1.36 10.53 -1.54
N ASN A 243 2.31 11.26 -0.92
CA ASN A 243 3.57 10.69 -0.46
C ASN A 243 3.39 9.56 0.55
N ILE A 244 2.44 9.71 1.49
CA ILE A 244 2.08 8.66 2.46
C ILE A 244 1.53 7.42 1.75
N ILE A 245 0.63 7.60 0.77
CA ILE A 245 0.05 6.50 0.00
C ILE A 245 1.13 5.74 -0.77
N LEU A 246 2.01 6.47 -1.48
CA LEU A 246 3.11 5.90 -2.26
C LEU A 246 4.12 5.14 -1.39
N ALA A 247 4.48 5.70 -0.24
CA ALA A 247 5.34 5.02 0.74
C ALA A 247 4.71 3.71 1.23
N CYS A 248 3.42 3.73 1.58
CA CYS A 248 2.69 2.53 1.99
C CYS A 248 2.64 1.45 0.90
N CYS A 249 2.48 1.82 -0.38
CA CYS A 249 2.56 0.90 -1.51
C CYS A 249 3.93 0.22 -1.62
N CYS A 250 5.01 0.99 -1.44
CA CYS A 250 6.37 0.44 -1.45
C CYS A 250 6.62 -0.52 -0.29
N ILE A 251 6.24 -0.13 0.94
CA ILE A 251 6.36 -0.99 2.12
C ILE A 251 5.52 -2.27 1.96
N HIS A 252 4.32 -2.18 1.39
CA HIS A 252 3.48 -3.33 1.07
C HIS A 252 4.22 -4.33 0.17
N ASN A 253 4.80 -3.85 -0.93
CA ASN A 253 5.53 -4.71 -1.87
C ASN A 253 6.78 -5.34 -1.24
N MET A 254 7.51 -4.58 -0.41
CA MET A 254 8.64 -5.10 0.37
C MET A 254 8.20 -6.26 1.26
N LEU A 255 7.14 -6.07 2.05
CA LEU A 255 6.59 -7.09 2.96
C LEU A 255 6.01 -8.31 2.22
N ARG A 256 5.58 -8.15 0.96
CA ARG A 256 5.08 -9.22 0.10
C ARG A 256 6.18 -10.02 -0.60
N THR A 257 7.40 -9.50 -0.70
CA THR A 257 8.48 -10.13 -1.45
C THR A 257 9.18 -11.22 -0.63
N GLU A 258 9.35 -11.03 0.67
CA GLU A 258 9.94 -12.05 1.54
C GLU A 258 8.98 -13.21 1.81
N VAL A 259 9.43 -14.46 1.62
CA VAL A 259 8.61 -15.67 1.82
C VAL A 259 8.06 -15.76 3.25
N VAL A 260 8.91 -15.50 4.25
CA VAL A 260 8.52 -15.51 5.67
C VAL A 260 7.62 -14.31 5.97
N GLY A 261 7.94 -13.12 5.43
CA GLY A 261 7.16 -11.89 5.55
C GLY A 261 5.75 -12.02 4.98
N ARG A 262 5.61 -12.66 3.82
CA ARG A 262 4.36 -12.77 3.04
C ARG A 262 3.25 -13.47 3.79
N HIS A 263 3.51 -14.63 4.39
CA HIS A 263 2.48 -15.38 5.12
C HIS A 263 1.99 -14.65 6.37
N MET A 264 2.86 -13.87 7.02
CA MET A 264 2.48 -13.06 8.19
C MET A 264 1.77 -11.77 7.77
N TYR A 265 2.23 -11.13 6.70
CA TYR A 265 1.68 -9.88 6.17
C TYR A 265 0.34 -10.10 5.45
N THR A 266 0.15 -11.28 4.86
CA THR A 266 -1.12 -11.68 4.25
C THR A 266 -1.49 -13.10 4.69
N PRO A 267 -2.09 -13.22 5.89
CA PRO A 267 -2.70 -14.46 6.34
C PRO A 267 -3.73 -14.91 5.30
N PRO A 268 -3.90 -16.23 5.08
CA PRO A 268 -4.86 -16.76 4.10
C PRO A 268 -6.28 -16.22 4.26
N GLU A 269 -6.68 -15.85 5.48
CA GLU A 269 -7.97 -15.27 5.87
C GLU A 269 -8.25 -13.87 5.29
N PHE A 270 -7.20 -13.14 4.88
CA PHE A 270 -7.32 -11.80 4.29
C PHE A 270 -7.57 -11.85 2.78
N LEU A 271 -7.49 -13.03 2.19
CA LEU A 271 -7.69 -13.24 0.76
C LEU A 271 -9.10 -13.74 0.56
N ASP A 272 -9.84 -13.08 -0.33
CA ASP A 272 -11.10 -13.61 -0.82
C ASP A 272 -10.82 -14.90 -1.62
N GLN A 273 -10.91 -16.04 -0.93
CA GLN A 273 -10.86 -17.38 -1.52
C GLN A 273 -12.29 -17.80 -1.87
N GLU A 274 -12.47 -18.51 -2.99
CA GLU A 274 -13.77 -19.08 -3.33
C GLU A 274 -13.97 -20.44 -2.66
N ASP A 275 -15.16 -20.63 -2.08
CA ASP A 275 -15.72 -21.95 -1.76
C ASP A 275 -15.88 -22.77 -3.05
N GLU A 276 -15.40 -24.01 -3.05
CA GLU A 276 -15.55 -24.97 -4.15
C GLU A 276 -17.02 -25.25 -4.53
N LEU A 277 -18.00 -24.75 -3.77
CA LEU A 277 -19.43 -25.04 -3.92
C LEU A 277 -20.09 -24.40 -5.15
N MET A 278 -19.55 -23.30 -5.70
CA MET A 278 -20.09 -22.70 -6.95
C MET A 278 -19.82 -23.55 -8.20
N TYR A 279 -19.01 -24.61 -8.09
CA TYR A 279 -18.75 -25.56 -9.18
C TYR A 279 -19.92 -26.51 -9.47
N GLN A 280 -20.83 -26.71 -8.52
CA GLN A 280 -21.90 -27.72 -8.67
C GLN A 280 -23.16 -27.18 -9.37
N GLU A 281 -23.42 -25.87 -9.35
CA GLU A 281 -24.63 -25.30 -9.98
C GLU A 281 -24.47 -24.97 -11.48
N THR A 282 -23.32 -25.30 -12.09
CA THR A 282 -23.07 -25.05 -13.52
C THR A 282 -22.80 -26.32 -14.34
N ARG A 283 -23.17 -27.51 -13.82
CA ARG A 283 -23.26 -28.73 -14.62
C ARG A 283 -24.64 -28.89 -15.23
#